data_AF-A0A1F9DQ62-F1
#
_entry.id   AF-A0A1F9DQ62-F1
#
_cell.length_a   1.000
_cell.length_b   1.000
_cell.length_c   1.000
_cell.angle_alpha   90.00
_cell.angle_beta   90.00
_cell.angle_gamma   90.00
#
_symmetry.space_group_name_H-M   'P 1'
#
loop_
_entity.id
_entity.type
_entity.pdbx_description
1 polymer ?
#
loop_
_entity_poly.entity_id
_entity_poly.type
_entity_poly.pdbx_seq_one_letter_code
_entity_poly.pdbx_strand_id
1 'polypeptide(L)'
;MTHSLHREGRLDSLERDYALFIYPARGFNYPGSGPKVRRLMEMLYMGGPSNVIVTTLRRNLYSGVSPDKILDSIKDGARVFSAFNSREKIKEVLLRFQKADEGISIVVSGLIDRVREISNEIGLSPHMVNLSLGVHGNRDRLPPADIRQFTTMCGHGVVSPSLVRNVIRKLKRG
;
A
#
# COMPACT_ATOMS: atom_id res chain seq x y z
N MET A 1 -11.14 -6.14 -6.81
CA MET A 1 -10.02 -6.95 -6.28
C MET A 1 -9.38 -6.15 -5.16
N THR A 2 -9.32 -6.71 -3.96
CA THR A 2 -8.88 -6.02 -2.75
C THR A 2 -7.42 -6.32 -2.50
N HIS A 3 -6.55 -5.40 -2.92
CA HIS A 3 -5.10 -5.53 -2.70
C HIS A 3 -4.80 -5.36 -1.20
N SER A 4 -3.84 -6.12 -0.66
CA SER A 4 -3.32 -6.07 0.73
C SER A 4 -4.23 -6.43 1.93
N LEU A 5 -5.40 -7.06 1.76
CA LEU A 5 -6.33 -7.28 2.89
C LEU A 5 -5.82 -8.15 4.05
N HIS A 6 -4.96 -9.12 3.78
CA HIS A 6 -4.43 -10.00 4.81
C HIS A 6 -2.92 -9.97 4.79
N ARG A 7 -2.31 -9.46 5.86
CA ARG A 7 -0.87 -9.54 6.11
C ARG A 7 -0.65 -10.22 7.45
N GLU A 8 0.18 -11.25 7.44
CA GLU A 8 0.62 -11.91 8.66
C GLU A 8 1.89 -11.25 9.18
N GLY A 9 2.01 -11.10 10.49
CA GLY A 9 3.14 -10.46 11.13
C GLY A 9 2.94 -10.33 12.62
N ARG A 10 4.02 -10.03 13.34
CA ARG A 10 3.93 -9.65 14.74
C ARG A 10 3.33 -8.24 14.84
N LEU A 11 2.59 -7.98 15.93
CA LEU A 11 1.94 -6.69 16.14
C LEU A 11 2.94 -5.51 16.12
N ASP A 12 4.06 -5.64 16.83
CA ASP A 12 5.15 -4.65 16.87
C ASP A 12 5.69 -4.28 15.47
N SER A 13 5.78 -5.27 14.57
CA SER A 13 6.17 -5.05 13.18
C SER A 13 5.07 -4.38 12.37
N LEU A 14 3.82 -4.84 12.53
CA LEU A 14 2.68 -4.37 11.74
C LEU A 14 2.19 -2.97 12.14
N GLU A 15 2.46 -2.52 13.37
CA GLU A 15 2.16 -1.15 13.82
C GLU A 15 2.85 -0.07 12.98
N ARG A 16 3.93 -0.45 12.30
CA ARG A 16 4.71 0.42 11.43
C ARG A 16 4.44 0.16 9.95
N ASP A 17 3.67 -0.87 9.57
CA ASP A 17 3.44 -1.24 8.16
C ASP A 17 2.10 -0.71 7.66
N TYR A 18 2.14 0.30 6.81
CA TYR A 18 0.96 0.86 6.16
C TYR A 18 1.10 0.76 4.64
N ALA A 19 0.07 0.26 3.97
CA ALA A 19 -0.07 0.40 2.53
C ALA A 19 -1.14 1.44 2.21
N LEU A 20 -0.86 2.30 1.24
CA LEU A 20 -1.80 3.31 0.74
C LEU A 20 -1.95 3.17 -0.76
N PHE A 21 -3.18 3.15 -1.26
CA PHE A 21 -3.49 3.09 -2.69
C PHE A 21 -4.30 4.31 -3.12
N ILE A 22 -3.97 4.85 -4.29
CA ILE A 22 -4.75 5.88 -4.99
C ILE A 22 -5.40 5.20 -6.19
N TYR A 23 -6.73 5.20 -6.23
CA TYR A 23 -7.49 4.36 -7.14
C TYR A 23 -8.64 5.11 -7.83
N PRO A 24 -8.47 5.56 -9.08
CA PRO A 24 -9.59 5.99 -9.91
C PRO A 24 -10.57 4.83 -10.16
N ALA A 25 -11.85 5.09 -9.98
CA ALA A 25 -12.95 4.16 -10.17
C ALA A 25 -13.45 4.19 -11.63
N ARG A 26 -13.41 3.04 -12.29
CA ARG A 26 -13.98 2.86 -13.64
C ARG A 26 -15.47 3.15 -13.63
N GLY A 27 -15.93 3.92 -14.61
CA GLY A 27 -17.33 4.32 -14.74
C GLY A 27 -17.74 5.52 -13.89
N PHE A 28 -16.85 6.06 -13.04
CA PHE A 28 -17.16 7.21 -12.18
C PHE A 28 -16.20 8.37 -12.40
N ASN A 29 -14.90 8.16 -12.14
CA ASN A 29 -13.88 9.23 -12.17
C ASN A 29 -12.58 8.76 -12.84
N TYR A 30 -12.72 7.88 -13.85
CA TYR A 30 -11.60 7.34 -14.62
C TYR A 30 -11.13 8.31 -15.73
N PRO A 31 -12.01 8.87 -16.58
CA PRO A 31 -11.61 9.95 -17.49
C PRO A 31 -11.26 11.23 -16.71
N GLY A 32 -10.19 11.91 -17.10
CA GLY A 32 -9.69 13.11 -16.44
C GLY A 32 -8.99 12.86 -15.10
N SER A 33 -8.73 11.60 -14.73
CA SER A 33 -8.12 11.26 -13.44
C SER A 33 -6.61 11.54 -13.40
N GLY A 34 -5.93 11.65 -14.55
CA GLY A 34 -4.48 11.75 -14.64
C GLY A 34 -3.90 12.91 -13.83
N PRO A 35 -4.33 14.18 -14.06
CA PRO A 35 -3.86 15.33 -13.30
C PRO A 35 -4.13 15.22 -11.80
N LYS A 36 -5.30 14.69 -11.42
CA LYS A 36 -5.70 14.47 -10.02
C LYS A 36 -4.79 13.45 -9.32
N VAL A 37 -4.55 12.31 -9.97
CA VAL A 37 -3.63 11.27 -9.48
C VAL A 37 -2.20 11.80 -9.40
N ARG A 38 -1.76 12.62 -10.36
CA ARG A 38 -0.44 13.26 -10.32
C ARG A 38 -0.29 14.17 -9.10
N ARG A 39 -1.27 15.04 -8.83
CA ARG A 39 -1.26 15.92 -7.65
C ARG A 39 -1.24 15.15 -6.33
N LEU A 40 -2.03 14.07 -6.22
CA LEU A 40 -1.96 13.18 -5.06
C LEU A 40 -0.60 12.47 -4.95
N MET A 41 0.00 12.06 -6.06
CA MET A 41 1.32 11.44 -6.08
C MET A 41 2.43 12.41 -5.61
N GLU A 42 2.36 13.69 -5.99
CA GLU A 42 3.28 14.72 -5.51
C GLU A 42 3.18 14.89 -3.99
N MET A 43 1.97 14.97 -3.44
CA MET A 43 1.74 15.01 -1.99
C MET A 43 2.21 13.74 -1.28
N LEU A 44 2.05 12.59 -1.93
CA LEU A 44 2.53 11.30 -1.45
C LEU A 44 4.06 11.32 -1.32
N TYR A 45 4.77 11.85 -2.32
CA TYR A 45 6.23 12.01 -2.27
C TYR A 45 6.68 12.93 -1.13
N MET A 46 5.98 14.03 -0.87
CA MET A 46 6.29 14.92 0.26
C MET A 46 6.23 14.19 1.61
N GLY A 47 5.35 13.19 1.75
CA GLY A 47 5.26 12.35 2.95
C GLY A 47 6.35 11.29 3.10
N GLY A 48 7.25 11.15 2.12
CA GLY A 48 8.40 10.25 2.19
C GLY A 48 8.05 8.76 2.33
N PRO A 49 7.38 8.16 1.32
CA PRO A 49 7.01 6.75 1.33
C PRO A 49 8.24 5.86 1.34
N SER A 50 8.14 4.69 1.97
CA SER A 50 9.20 3.68 1.92
C SER A 50 9.34 3.08 0.53
N ASN A 51 8.22 2.94 -0.19
CA ASN A 51 8.22 2.53 -1.58
C ASN A 51 6.98 3.06 -2.29
N VAL A 52 7.05 3.24 -3.60
CA VAL A 52 5.90 3.60 -4.43
C VAL A 52 6.05 3.02 -5.83
N ILE A 53 4.93 2.66 -6.44
CA ILE A 53 4.84 2.21 -7.83
C ILE A 53 3.55 2.76 -8.45
N VAL A 54 3.65 3.12 -9.73
CA VAL A 54 2.50 3.48 -10.58
C VAL A 54 2.31 2.41 -11.65
N THR A 55 1.07 2.03 -11.93
CA THR A 55 0.75 0.91 -12.85
C THR A 55 1.16 1.13 -14.29
N THR A 56 1.40 2.37 -14.68
CA THR A 56 1.73 2.79 -16.05
C THR A 56 3.20 2.54 -16.36
N LEU A 57 4.11 2.86 -15.43
CA LEU A 57 5.55 2.62 -15.57
C LEU A 57 5.98 1.24 -15.06
N ARG A 58 5.29 0.68 -14.06
CA ARG A 58 5.64 -0.61 -13.42
C ARG A 58 7.11 -0.67 -12.96
N ARG A 59 7.60 0.45 -12.43
CA ARG A 59 8.90 0.62 -11.79
C ARG A 59 8.67 1.27 -10.44
N ASN A 60 9.44 0.84 -9.44
CA ASN A 60 9.36 1.36 -8.08
C ASN A 60 10.60 2.22 -7.75
N LEU A 61 10.67 2.79 -6.53
CA LEU A 61 11.79 3.63 -6.12
C LEU A 61 13.16 2.96 -6.19
N TYR A 62 13.20 1.65 -6.01
CA TYR A 62 14.43 0.86 -6.05
C TYR A 62 14.82 0.42 -7.48
N SER A 63 14.07 0.86 -8.50
CA SER A 63 14.33 0.49 -9.90
C SER A 63 15.28 1.45 -10.63
N GLY A 64 15.90 2.41 -9.92
CA GLY A 64 16.83 3.39 -10.50
C GLY A 64 16.15 4.44 -11.40
N VAL A 65 14.84 4.64 -11.25
CA VAL A 65 14.08 5.66 -11.98
C VAL A 65 13.91 6.92 -11.14
N SER A 66 14.01 8.10 -11.77
CA SER A 66 13.79 9.36 -11.06
C SER A 66 12.29 9.54 -10.71
N PRO A 67 11.98 10.27 -9.62
CA PRO A 67 10.60 10.62 -9.27
C PRO A 67 9.85 11.31 -10.42
N ASP A 68 10.51 12.19 -11.19
CA ASP A 68 9.91 12.89 -12.33
C ASP A 68 9.43 11.91 -13.41
N LYS A 69 10.23 10.90 -13.74
CA LYS A 69 9.81 9.85 -14.70
C LYS A 69 8.60 9.07 -14.19
N ILE A 70 8.47 8.87 -12.88
CA ILE A 70 7.29 8.23 -12.30
C ILE A 70 6.08 9.16 -12.46
N LEU A 71 6.20 10.45 -12.13
CA LEU A 71 5.13 11.43 -12.27
C LEU A 71 4.68 11.61 -13.73
N ASP A 72 5.62 11.66 -14.67
CA ASP A 72 5.35 11.83 -16.10
C ASP A 72 4.69 10.61 -16.75
N SER A 73 4.82 9.44 -16.12
CA SER A 73 4.12 8.23 -16.57
C SER A 73 2.64 8.20 -16.18
N ILE A 74 2.16 9.14 -15.34
CA ILE A 74 0.78 9.17 -14.87
C ILE A 74 -0.14 9.64 -16.00
N LYS A 75 -1.15 8.81 -16.28
CA LYS A 75 -2.23 9.07 -17.22
C LYS A 75 -3.56 8.69 -16.59
N ASP A 76 -4.66 9.00 -17.28
CA ASP A 76 -6.00 8.58 -16.85
C ASP A 76 -6.05 7.09 -16.51
N GLY A 77 -6.66 6.80 -15.36
CA GLY A 77 -6.74 5.44 -14.84
C GLY A 77 -5.47 4.86 -14.23
N ALA A 78 -4.40 5.66 -14.11
CA ALA A 78 -3.22 5.26 -13.36
C ALA A 78 -3.60 4.97 -11.90
N ARG A 79 -3.08 3.86 -11.38
CA ARG A 79 -3.22 3.48 -9.98
C ARG A 79 -1.85 3.58 -9.33
N VAL A 80 -1.82 4.13 -8.12
CA VAL A 80 -0.60 4.26 -7.33
C VAL A 80 -0.70 3.33 -6.14
N PHE A 81 0.38 2.62 -5.86
CA PHE A 81 0.54 1.79 -4.68
C PHE A 81 1.78 2.24 -3.92
N SER A 82 1.64 2.53 -2.64
CA SER A 82 2.75 2.94 -1.78
C SER A 82 2.75 2.18 -0.46
N ALA A 83 3.92 2.11 0.15
CA ALA A 83 4.12 1.61 1.50
C ALA A 83 4.77 2.69 2.38
N PHE A 84 4.36 2.77 3.63
CA PHE A 84 4.89 3.64 4.67
C PHE A 84 5.30 2.83 5.87
N ASN A 85 6.39 3.25 6.51
CA ASN A 85 6.94 2.62 7.69
C ASN A 85 6.70 3.42 9.00
N SER A 86 5.78 4.40 8.98
CA SER A 86 5.51 5.31 10.10
C SER A 86 4.06 5.80 10.07
N ARG A 87 3.46 5.85 11.27
CA ARG A 87 2.12 6.39 11.54
C ARG A 87 2.04 7.89 11.20
N GLU A 88 3.08 8.63 11.55
CA GLU A 88 3.15 10.08 11.40
C GLU A 88 3.15 10.47 9.91
N LYS A 89 3.96 9.76 9.12
CA LYS A 89 4.03 9.98 7.66
C LYS A 89 2.69 9.71 6.98
N ILE A 90 2.03 8.59 7.30
CA ILE A 90 0.74 8.27 6.68
C ILE A 90 -0.34 9.27 7.11
N LYS A 91 -0.35 9.69 8.38
CA LYS A 91 -1.28 10.72 8.89
C LYS A 91 -1.09 12.04 8.15
N GLU A 92 0.16 12.48 7.95
CA GLU A 92 0.46 13.71 7.21
C GLU A 92 -0.03 13.65 5.76
N VAL A 93 0.21 12.54 5.06
CA VAL A 93 -0.26 12.35 3.69
C VAL A 93 -1.79 12.37 3.62
N LEU A 94 -2.48 11.70 4.55
CA LEU A 94 -3.95 11.70 4.59
C LEU A 94 -4.52 13.10 4.84
N LEU A 95 -3.89 13.90 5.72
CA LEU A 95 -4.27 15.31 5.90
C LEU A 95 -4.10 16.13 4.62
N ARG A 96 -3.00 15.92 3.88
CA ARG A 96 -2.77 16.59 2.60
C ARG A 96 -3.82 16.18 1.57
N PHE A 97 -4.16 14.89 1.49
CA PHE A 97 -5.19 14.39 0.58
C PHE A 97 -6.58 14.93 0.93
N GLN A 98 -6.93 14.97 2.21
CA GLN A 98 -8.19 15.56 2.68
C GLN A 98 -8.32 17.03 2.26
N LYS A 99 -7.24 17.81 2.40
CA LYS A 99 -7.22 19.22 1.96
C LYS A 99 -7.28 19.39 0.44
N ALA A 100 -6.73 18.43 -0.30
CA ALA A 100 -6.71 18.46 -1.77
C ALA A 100 -8.08 18.13 -2.39
N ASP A 101 -8.83 17.23 -1.73
CA ASP A 101 -10.17 16.78 -2.10
C ASP A 101 -10.34 16.49 -3.61
N GLU A 102 -9.43 15.69 -4.15
CA GLU A 102 -9.40 15.39 -5.59
C GLU A 102 -10.57 14.50 -6.07
N GLY A 103 -11.35 13.97 -5.14
CA GLY A 103 -12.46 13.04 -5.43
C GLY A 103 -11.98 11.70 -5.98
N ILE A 104 -10.77 11.26 -5.62
CA ILE A 104 -10.20 9.94 -5.97
C ILE A 104 -10.22 9.04 -4.74
N SER A 105 -10.56 7.76 -4.92
CA SER A 105 -10.59 6.80 -3.80
C SER A 105 -9.18 6.58 -3.24
N ILE A 106 -9.07 6.73 -1.93
CA ILE A 106 -7.89 6.39 -1.15
C ILE A 106 -8.20 5.15 -0.31
N VAL A 107 -7.33 4.14 -0.40
CA VAL A 107 -7.42 2.92 0.41
C VAL A 107 -6.21 2.86 1.32
N VAL A 108 -6.42 2.67 2.61
CA VAL A 108 -5.35 2.47 3.60
C VAL A 108 -5.48 1.10 4.21
N SER A 109 -4.38 0.37 4.26
CA SER A 109 -4.25 -0.94 4.88
C SER A 109 -3.20 -0.89 5.97
N GLY A 110 -3.50 -1.47 7.12
CA GLY A 110 -2.64 -1.54 8.30
C GLY A 110 -3.39 -2.24 9.43
N LEU A 111 -2.85 -2.23 10.65
CA LEU A 111 -3.62 -2.65 11.82
C LEU A 111 -4.87 -1.77 11.96
N ILE A 112 -6.05 -2.39 11.99
CA ILE A 112 -7.31 -1.65 11.82
C ILE A 112 -7.53 -0.62 12.93
N ASP A 113 -7.17 -0.95 14.17
CA ASP A 113 -7.31 -0.02 15.30
C ASP A 113 -6.44 1.21 15.11
N ARG A 114 -5.21 1.04 14.60
CA ARG A 114 -4.30 2.16 14.29
C ARG A 114 -4.82 3.03 13.15
N VAL A 115 -5.34 2.42 12.09
CA VAL A 115 -5.94 3.17 10.98
C VAL A 115 -7.18 3.94 11.44
N ARG A 116 -8.00 3.37 12.32
CA ARG A 116 -9.17 4.05 12.92
C ARG A 116 -8.76 5.21 13.81
N GLU A 117 -7.76 5.05 14.66
CA GLU A 117 -7.21 6.13 15.49
C GLU A 117 -6.73 7.29 14.62
N ILE A 118 -5.92 7.01 13.59
CA ILE A 118 -5.43 8.04 12.65
C ILE A 118 -6.61 8.77 12.00
N SER A 119 -7.61 8.02 11.51
CA SER A 119 -8.78 8.59 10.84
C SER A 119 -9.57 9.52 11.78
N ASN A 120 -9.80 9.10 13.02
CA ASN A 120 -10.48 9.90 14.04
C ASN A 120 -9.69 11.18 14.37
N GLU A 121 -8.37 11.08 14.54
CA GLU A 121 -7.49 12.22 14.85
C GLU A 121 -7.52 13.32 13.79
N ILE A 122 -7.77 12.97 12.52
CA ILE A 122 -7.80 13.91 11.39
C ILE A 122 -9.21 14.18 10.88
N GLY A 123 -10.24 13.73 11.62
CA GLY A 123 -11.64 13.95 11.28
C GLY A 123 -12.10 13.27 9.99
N LEU A 124 -11.44 12.18 9.57
CA LEU A 124 -11.88 11.36 8.44
C LEU A 124 -12.84 10.28 8.90
N SER A 125 -13.94 10.12 8.19
CA SER A 125 -14.90 9.03 8.39
C SER A 125 -14.78 8.02 7.24
N PRO A 126 -14.16 6.84 7.46
CA PRO A 126 -14.05 5.82 6.42
C PRO A 126 -15.44 5.35 5.95
N HIS A 127 -15.67 5.38 4.64
CA HIS A 127 -16.94 4.93 4.05
C HIS A 127 -17.07 3.39 3.96
N MET A 128 -15.96 2.66 4.09
CA MET A 128 -15.90 1.21 4.00
C MET A 128 -14.71 0.70 4.82
N VAL A 129 -14.91 -0.43 5.50
CA VAL A 129 -13.86 -1.15 6.22
C VAL A 129 -13.86 -2.61 5.77
N ASN A 130 -12.69 -3.13 5.43
CA ASN A 130 -12.50 -4.54 5.14
C ASN A 130 -11.67 -5.18 6.26
N LEU A 131 -12.22 -6.22 6.89
CA LEU A 131 -11.55 -6.96 7.95
C LEU A 131 -11.11 -8.33 7.43
N SER A 132 -9.84 -8.66 7.63
CA SER A 132 -9.35 -10.01 7.40
C SER A 132 -9.74 -10.90 8.59
N LEU A 133 -10.48 -11.98 8.33
CA LEU A 133 -10.80 -13.01 9.32
C LEU A 133 -9.64 -13.99 9.60
N GLY A 134 -8.54 -13.83 8.86
CA GLY A 134 -7.36 -14.69 8.97
C GLY A 134 -7.45 -15.91 8.05
N VAL A 135 -6.65 -16.93 8.38
CA VAL A 135 -6.55 -18.16 7.59
C VAL A 135 -7.33 -19.28 8.27
N HIS A 136 -8.27 -19.88 7.53
CA HIS A 136 -9.12 -20.98 7.98
C HIS A 136 -8.77 -22.29 7.26
N GLY A 137 -9.06 -23.43 7.89
CA GLY A 137 -8.82 -24.78 7.35
C GLY A 137 -7.55 -25.44 7.87
N ASN A 138 -6.95 -26.33 7.08
CA ASN A 138 -5.75 -27.09 7.48
C ASN A 138 -4.49 -26.20 7.41
N ARG A 139 -4.15 -25.57 8.53
CA ARG A 139 -3.03 -24.63 8.67
C ARG A 139 -1.66 -25.30 8.64
N ASP A 140 -1.58 -26.62 8.84
CA ASP A 140 -0.31 -27.37 8.85
C ASP A 140 0.32 -27.47 7.45
N ARG A 141 -0.49 -27.28 6.40
CA ARG A 141 -0.02 -27.24 5.01
C ARG A 141 0.60 -25.90 4.62
N LEU A 142 0.47 -24.88 5.47
CA LEU A 142 0.96 -23.55 5.15
C LEU A 142 2.47 -23.46 5.39
N PRO A 143 3.17 -22.56 4.68
CA PRO A 143 4.55 -22.23 5.02
C PRO A 143 4.66 -21.81 6.50
N PRO A 144 5.82 -21.97 7.14
CA PRO A 144 6.08 -21.43 8.48
C PRO A 144 5.81 -19.91 8.58
N ALA A 145 5.45 -19.44 9.78
CA ALA A 145 4.97 -18.06 9.99
C ALA A 145 5.97 -16.98 9.54
N ASP A 146 7.27 -17.19 9.76
CA ASP A 146 8.36 -16.33 9.29
C ASP A 146 8.41 -16.20 7.77
N ILE A 147 8.00 -17.24 7.03
CA ILE A 147 7.85 -17.18 5.57
C ILE A 147 6.52 -16.54 5.17
N ARG A 148 5.43 -16.82 5.91
CA ARG A 148 4.10 -16.30 5.59
C ARG A 148 4.02 -14.78 5.65
N GLN A 149 4.81 -14.14 6.52
CA GLN A 149 4.97 -12.69 6.58
C GLN A 149 5.28 -12.09 5.20
N PHE A 150 6.12 -12.75 4.41
CA PHE A 150 6.45 -12.29 3.05
C PHE A 150 5.38 -12.69 2.04
N THR A 151 4.91 -13.94 2.10
CA THR A 151 3.98 -14.46 1.08
C THR A 151 2.60 -13.80 1.13
N THR A 152 2.18 -13.35 2.31
CA THR A 152 0.89 -12.68 2.53
C THR A 152 0.94 -11.17 2.27
N MET A 153 2.09 -10.53 2.10
CA MET A 153 2.18 -9.06 1.94
C MET A 153 1.27 -8.46 0.85
N CYS A 154 1.08 -9.18 -0.25
CA CYS A 154 0.20 -8.75 -1.35
C CYS A 154 -1.30 -8.98 -1.08
N GLY A 155 -1.65 -9.71 -0.01
CA GLY A 155 -2.99 -10.18 0.33
C GLY A 155 -3.45 -11.43 -0.43
N HIS A 156 -2.71 -11.86 -1.46
CA HIS A 156 -3.14 -12.91 -2.39
C HIS A 156 -2.30 -14.20 -2.33
N GLY A 157 -1.20 -14.22 -1.58
CA GLY A 157 -0.32 -15.40 -1.52
C GLY A 157 0.45 -15.70 -2.81
N VAL A 158 0.60 -14.73 -3.72
CA VAL A 158 1.21 -14.97 -5.05
C VAL A 158 2.74 -15.03 -5.06
N VAL A 159 3.39 -14.81 -3.91
CA VAL A 159 4.84 -14.93 -3.78
C VAL A 159 5.18 -16.35 -3.32
N SER A 160 6.00 -17.06 -4.09
CA SER A 160 6.41 -18.43 -3.75
C SER A 160 7.20 -18.49 -2.44
N PRO A 161 6.86 -19.39 -1.50
CA PRO A 161 7.65 -19.64 -0.29
C PRO A 161 9.11 -19.99 -0.59
N SER A 162 9.36 -20.71 -1.70
CA SER A 162 10.71 -21.10 -2.12
C SER A 162 11.55 -19.89 -2.56
N LEU A 163 10.92 -18.89 -3.20
CA LEU A 163 11.58 -17.63 -3.54
C LEU A 163 11.97 -16.86 -2.29
N VAL A 164 11.07 -16.75 -1.30
CA VAL A 164 11.35 -16.10 -0.02
C VAL A 164 12.56 -16.75 0.67
N ARG A 165 12.56 -18.08 0.77
CA ARG A 165 13.70 -18.83 1.36
C ARG A 165 15.00 -18.59 0.59
N ASN A 166 14.95 -18.54 -0.75
CA ASN A 166 16.12 -18.28 -1.57
C ASN A 166 16.70 -16.88 -1.31
N VAL A 167 15.85 -15.85 -1.25
CA VAL A 167 16.27 -14.47 -1.00
C VAL A 167 16.85 -14.32 0.41
N ILE A 168 16.19 -14.87 1.44
CA ILE A 168 16.72 -14.88 2.82
C ILE A 168 18.11 -15.54 2.86
N ARG A 169 18.29 -16.67 2.17
CA ARG A 169 19.58 -17.36 2.10
C ARG A 169 20.66 -16.50 1.45
N LYS A 170 20.34 -15.80 0.35
CA LYS A 170 21.28 -14.90 -0.33
C LYS A 170 21.70 -13.77 0.60
N LEU A 171 20.74 -13.07 1.22
CA LEU A 171 21.04 -11.99 2.18
C LEU A 171 21.95 -12.42 3.34
N LYS A 172 21.79 -13.64 3.85
CA LYS A 172 22.65 -14.18 4.91
C LYS A 172 24.08 -14.51 4.47
N ARG A 173 24.33 -14.63 3.16
CA ARG A 173 25.64 -14.96 2.58
C ARG A 173 26.43 -13.73 2.11
N GLY A 174 25.82 -12.54 2.12
CA GLY A 174 26.33 -11.35 1.44
C GLY A 174 26.02 -11.35 -0.05
#